data_AF-A0A3C1V521-F1
#
_entry.id   AF-A0A3C1V521-F1
#
_cell.length_a   1.000
_cell.length_b   1.000
_cell.length_c   1.000
_cell.angle_alpha   90.00
_cell.angle_beta   90.00
_cell.angle_gamma   90.00
#
_symmetry.space_group_name_H-M   'P 1'
#
loop_
_entity.id
_entity.type
_entity.pdbx_description
1 polymer ?
#
loop_
_entity_poly.entity_id
_entity_poly.type
_entity_poly.pdbx_seq_one_letter_code
_entity_poly.pdbx_strand_id
1 'polypeptide(L)'
;MALAASCIFTSAALAEEMHGLFVSTSPIDAGRQMLLVIDPERQVLAVYHIENVSGEVSLRSTRALGYDLQLEDFNAEDPKPAAIKKMLRIDSTPKPTTNTIQIIPPSSEKTK
;
A
#
# COMPACT_ATOMS: atom_id res chain seq x y z
N MET A 1 -2.53 18.12 33.73
CA MET A 1 -2.66 19.00 32.55
C MET A 1 -2.43 18.15 31.32
N ALA A 2 -3.49 17.83 30.58
CA ALA A 2 -3.39 17.12 29.31
C ALA A 2 -3.31 18.17 28.19
N LEU A 3 -2.23 18.15 27.42
CA LEU A 3 -2.03 19.04 26.29
C LEU A 3 -2.70 18.39 25.06
N ALA A 4 -3.87 18.88 24.67
CA ALA A 4 -4.53 18.45 23.45
C ALA A 4 -3.74 19.01 22.26
N ALA A 5 -2.99 18.14 21.56
CA ALA A 5 -2.42 18.47 20.26
C ALA A 5 -3.58 18.59 19.25
N SER A 6 -4.01 19.83 19.00
CA SER A 6 -4.98 20.13 17.96
C SER A 6 -4.29 19.93 16.61
N CYS A 7 -4.44 18.74 16.03
CA CYS A 7 -4.12 18.51 14.63
C CYS A 7 -5.11 19.34 13.80
N ILE A 8 -4.65 20.48 13.28
CA ILE A 8 -5.41 21.27 12.31
C ILE A 8 -5.41 20.46 11.01
N PHE A 9 -6.46 19.66 10.81
CA PHE A 9 -6.79 19.12 9.51
C PHE A 9 -7.40 20.26 8.69
N THR A 10 -6.62 20.87 7.79
CA THR A 10 -7.17 21.78 6.80
C THR A 10 -8.19 21.01 5.96
N SER A 11 -9.46 21.42 6.04
CA SER A 11 -10.59 20.77 5.38
C SER A 11 -10.39 20.68 3.87
N ALA A 12 -10.73 19.53 3.30
CA ALA A 12 -10.73 19.20 1.87
C ALA A 12 -11.75 19.99 1.01
N ALA A 13 -12.22 21.14 1.48
CA ALA A 13 -13.33 21.88 0.90
C ALA A 13 -12.90 23.17 0.20
N LEU A 14 -11.77 23.14 -0.54
CA LEU A 14 -11.45 24.04 -1.65
C LEU A 14 -10.50 23.29 -2.60
N ALA A 15 -10.92 22.13 -3.10
CA ALA A 15 -10.23 21.43 -4.17
C ALA A 15 -10.58 22.07 -5.53
N GLU A 16 -10.14 23.31 -5.73
CA GLU A 16 -9.93 23.87 -7.06
C GLU A 16 -8.41 23.98 -7.27
N GLU A 17 -7.93 23.36 -8.35
CA GLU A 17 -6.53 23.24 -8.79
C GLU A 17 -5.44 23.55 -7.72
N MET A 18 -5.19 22.60 -6.83
CA MET A 18 -4.02 22.64 -5.96
C MET A 18 -2.76 22.24 -6.74
N HIS A 19 -2.32 23.13 -7.63
CA HIS A 19 -0.95 23.14 -8.15
C HIS A 19 -0.04 23.68 -7.05
N GLY A 20 0.63 22.79 -6.32
CA GLY A 20 1.48 23.21 -5.21
C GLY A 20 2.13 22.09 -4.43
N LEU A 21 3.15 22.47 -3.65
CA LEU A 21 3.80 21.58 -2.71
C LEU A 21 2.93 21.43 -1.46
N PHE A 22 2.73 20.20 -1.02
CA PHE A 22 2.20 19.91 0.30
C PHE A 22 3.34 19.97 1.31
N VAL A 23 3.16 20.74 2.38
CA VAL A 23 4.17 20.93 3.41
C VAL A 23 3.56 20.65 4.77
N SER A 24 4.21 19.81 5.57
CA SER A 24 3.84 19.60 6.97
C SER A 24 5.08 19.61 7.87
N THR A 25 4.87 19.96 9.13
CA THR A 25 5.91 19.87 10.16
C THR A 25 5.41 19.03 11.34
N SER A 26 6.33 18.35 12.01
CA SER A 26 6.03 17.59 13.23
C SER A 26 7.26 17.55 14.15
N PRO A 27 7.10 17.63 15.47
CA PRO A 27 8.22 17.46 16.39
C PRO A 27 8.79 16.04 16.28
N ILE A 28 10.12 15.92 16.28
CA ILE A 28 10.82 14.65 16.41
C ILE A 28 11.13 14.41 17.89
N ASP A 29 11.70 15.42 18.53
CA ASP A 29 12.03 15.49 19.95
C ASP A 29 12.01 16.95 20.42
N ALA A 30 12.52 17.24 21.62
CA ALA A 30 12.53 18.60 22.18
C ALA A 30 13.41 19.59 21.39
N GLY A 31 14.49 19.10 20.76
CA GLY A 31 15.44 19.92 20.03
C GLY A 31 15.15 20.01 18.53
N ARG A 32 14.34 19.11 17.96
CA ARG A 32 14.21 19.00 16.50
C ARG A 32 12.77 18.84 16.04
N GLN A 33 12.51 19.41 14.87
CA GLN A 33 11.29 19.21 14.11
C GLN A 33 11.61 18.61 12.74
N MET A 34 10.69 17.78 12.23
CA MET A 34 10.69 17.30 10.86
C MET A 34 9.90 18.27 10.00
N LEU A 35 10.39 18.54 8.79
CA LEU A 35 9.68 19.20 7.71
C LEU A 35 9.53 18.19 6.56
N LEU A 36 8.29 17.84 6.23
CA LEU A 36 7.93 16.99 5.10
C LEU A 36 7.43 17.87 3.96
N VAL A 37 8.02 17.73 2.78
CA VAL A 37 7.61 18.40 1.54
C VAL A 37 7.24 17.34 0.51
N ILE A 38 6.05 17.44 -0.07
CA ILE A 38 5.55 16.51 -1.10
C ILE A 38 5.16 17.32 -2.34
N ASP A 39 5.70 16.94 -3.48
CA ASP A 39 5.24 17.39 -4.79
C ASP A 39 4.34 16.28 -5.39
N PRO A 40 3.02 16.50 -5.45
CA PRO A 40 2.08 15.50 -5.93
C PRO A 40 2.16 15.30 -7.45
N GLU A 41 2.55 16.35 -8.21
CA GLU A 41 2.63 16.30 -9.67
C GLU A 41 3.82 15.45 -10.11
N ARG A 42 4.96 15.65 -9.45
CA ARG A 42 6.18 14.86 -9.71
C ARG A 42 6.20 13.54 -8.96
N GLN A 43 5.25 13.31 -8.05
CA GLN A 43 5.23 12.19 -7.13
C GLN A 43 6.57 12.04 -6.39
N VAL A 44 7.09 13.13 -5.84
CA VAL A 44 8.32 13.11 -5.04
C VAL A 44 8.07 13.67 -3.64
N LEU A 45 8.87 13.21 -2.68
CA LEU A 45 8.92 13.81 -1.34
C LEU A 45 10.36 14.12 -0.92
N ALA A 46 10.48 15.06 0.01
CA ALA A 46 11.70 15.37 0.74
C ALA A 46 11.42 15.48 2.24
N VAL A 47 12.33 14.96 3.04
CA VAL A 47 12.28 15.03 4.51
C VAL A 47 13.48 15.83 4.98
N TYR A 48 13.23 16.88 5.74
CA TYR A 48 14.25 17.68 6.41
C TYR A 48 14.08 17.59 7.91
N HIS A 49 15.18 17.71 8.64
CA HIS A 49 15.15 18.02 10.08
C HIS A 49 15.60 19.45 10.27
N ILE A 50 14.92 20.17 11.15
CA ILE A 50 15.27 21.53 11.56
C ILE A 50 15.60 21.47 13.05
N GLU A 51 16.80 21.93 13.41
CA GLU A 51 17.19 22.12 14.80
C GLU A 51 16.52 23.38 15.35
N ASN A 52 15.81 23.27 16.47
CA ASN A 52 14.91 24.30 16.98
C ASN A 52 15.65 25.53 17.51
N VAL A 53 16.88 25.36 18.02
CA VAL A 53 17.67 26.47 18.59
C VAL A 53 18.46 27.20 17.52
N SER A 54 19.19 26.47 16.69
CA SER A 54 20.05 27.07 15.66
C SER A 54 19.30 27.39 14.37
N GLY A 55 18.15 26.76 14.13
CA GLY A 55 17.45 26.81 12.84
C GLY A 55 18.15 26.01 11.73
N GLU A 56 19.19 25.23 12.06
CA GLU A 56 19.93 24.46 11.06
C GLU A 56 19.00 23.45 10.38
N VAL A 57 19.00 23.45 9.04
CA VAL A 57 18.17 22.57 8.21
C VAL A 57 19.06 21.51 7.57
N SER A 58 18.78 20.24 7.86
CA SER A 58 19.47 19.11 7.25
C SER A 58 18.51 18.27 6.42
N LEU A 59 18.81 18.04 5.14
CA LEU A 59 18.10 17.07 4.30
C LEU A 59 18.39 15.64 4.79
N ARG A 60 17.34 14.84 4.94
CA ARG A 60 17.43 13.45 5.40
C ARG A 60 17.09 12.44 4.33
N SER A 61 16.13 12.76 3.47
CA SER A 61 15.72 11.87 2.40
C SER A 61 15.04 12.62 1.28
N THR A 62 15.23 12.14 0.05
CA THR A 62 14.42 12.48 -1.11
C THR A 62 13.97 11.17 -1.75
N ARG A 63 12.68 11.02 -2.05
CA ARG A 63 12.16 9.82 -2.70
C ARG A 63 11.24 10.16 -3.86
N ALA A 64 11.31 9.35 -4.92
CA ALA A 64 10.28 9.29 -5.94
C ALA A 64 9.26 8.23 -5.50
N LEU A 65 8.11 8.71 -5.04
CA LEU A 65 7.03 7.89 -4.49
C LEU A 65 6.50 6.86 -5.49
N GLY A 66 6.54 7.18 -6.79
CA GLY A 66 6.13 6.25 -7.83
C GLY A 66 6.84 4.89 -7.77
N TYR A 67 8.14 4.87 -7.42
CA TYR A 67 8.88 3.61 -7.29
C TYR A 67 8.56 2.86 -5.99
N ASP A 68 8.37 3.60 -4.88
CA ASP A 68 7.99 3.00 -3.60
C ASP A 68 6.64 2.27 -3.71
N LEU A 69 5.68 2.83 -4.47
CA LEU A 69 4.36 2.24 -4.70
C LEU A 69 4.35 1.05 -5.66
N GLN A 70 5.44 0.85 -6.42
CA GLN A 70 5.58 -0.26 -7.37
C GLN A 70 6.28 -1.49 -6.77
N LEU A 71 6.93 -1.36 -5.61
CA LEU A 71 7.60 -2.49 -4.98
C LEU A 71 6.58 -3.46 -4.35
N GLU A 72 6.47 -4.67 -4.90
CA GLU A 72 5.48 -5.65 -4.45
C GLU A 72 5.85 -6.33 -3.11
N ASP A 73 7.14 -6.52 -2.84
CA ASP A 73 7.62 -7.37 -1.72
C ASP A 73 8.56 -6.62 -0.75
N PHE A 74 8.65 -5.29 -0.84
CA PHE A 74 9.52 -4.51 0.04
C PHE A 74 8.82 -4.19 1.36
N ASN A 75 9.46 -4.54 2.47
CA ASN A 75 8.88 -4.48 3.82
C ASN A 75 7.69 -5.43 4.07
N ALA A 76 7.47 -6.43 3.21
CA ALA A 76 6.51 -7.48 3.49
C ALA A 76 7.14 -8.57 4.37
N GLU A 77 6.48 -8.90 5.48
CA GLU A 77 6.77 -10.12 6.24
C GLU A 77 6.00 -11.31 5.65
N ASP A 78 6.43 -12.52 5.96
CA ASP A 78 5.73 -13.71 5.51
C ASP A 78 4.34 -13.84 6.19
N PRO A 79 3.31 -14.30 5.45
CA PRO A 79 3.34 -14.69 4.03
C PRO A 79 3.31 -13.49 3.09
N LYS A 80 4.24 -13.46 2.12
CA LYS A 80 4.29 -12.40 1.10
C LYS A 80 2.99 -12.31 0.28
N PRO A 81 2.67 -11.14 -0.31
CA PRO A 81 1.48 -10.95 -1.16
C PRO A 81 1.31 -12.02 -2.26
N ALA A 82 2.40 -12.47 -2.89
CA ALA A 82 2.36 -13.55 -3.89
C ALA A 82 1.89 -14.89 -3.30
N ALA A 83 2.32 -15.23 -2.08
CA ALA A 83 1.90 -16.44 -1.39
C ALA A 83 0.41 -16.38 -1.02
N ILE A 84 -0.08 -15.22 -0.55
CA ILE A 84 -1.51 -14.99 -0.28
C ILE A 84 -2.33 -15.16 -1.57
N LYS A 85 -1.91 -14.53 -2.68
CA LYS A 85 -2.58 -14.69 -3.99
C LYS A 85 -2.64 -16.16 -4.45
N LYS A 86 -1.59 -16.94 -4.17
CA LYS A 86 -1.55 -18.38 -4.49
C LYS A 86 -2.53 -19.16 -3.62
N MET A 87 -2.61 -18.87 -2.32
CA MET A 87 -3.57 -19.50 -1.40
C MET A 87 -5.01 -19.23 -1.83
N LEU A 88 -5.36 -17.97 -2.12
CA LEU A 88 -6.72 -17.59 -2.53
C LEU A 88 -7.15 -18.19 -3.88
N ARG A 89 -6.21 -18.38 -4.82
CA ARG A 89 -6.53 -19.01 -6.13
C ARG A 89 -6.89 -20.48 -6.00
N ILE A 90 -6.35 -21.19 -5.01
CA ILE A 90 -6.61 -22.63 -4.82
C ILE A 90 -8.11 -22.88 -4.56
N ASP A 91 -8.82 -21.94 -3.94
CA ASP A 91 -10.24 -22.06 -3.61
C ASP A 91 -11.18 -21.82 -4.81
N SER A 92 -10.67 -21.33 -5.95
CA SER A 92 -11.47 -20.89 -7.09
C SER A 92 -11.36 -21.76 -8.34
N THR A 93 -10.53 -22.80 -8.34
CA THR A 93 -10.53 -23.76 -9.46
C THR A 93 -11.78 -24.63 -9.39
N PRO A 94 -12.65 -24.65 -10.43
CA PRO A 94 -13.76 -25.60 -10.47
C PRO A 94 -13.15 -27.01 -10.49
N LYS A 95 -13.48 -27.82 -9.48
CA LYS A 95 -13.14 -29.24 -9.48
C LYS A 95 -13.63 -29.84 -10.81
N PRO A 96 -12.78 -30.48 -11.62
CA PRO A 96 -13.25 -31.14 -12.84
C PRO A 96 -14.31 -32.15 -12.44
N THR A 97 -15.55 -31.94 -12.84
CA THR A 97 -16.58 -32.98 -12.75
C THR A 97 -16.21 -34.04 -13.77
N THR A 98 -15.46 -35.05 -13.34
CA THR A 98 -15.23 -36.27 -14.11
C THR A 98 -16.56 -36.99 -14.25
N ASN A 99 -17.32 -36.65 -15.29
CA ASN A 99 -18.49 -37.41 -15.72
C ASN A 99 -17.98 -38.68 -16.42
N THR A 100 -17.59 -39.69 -15.63
CA THR A 100 -17.30 -41.03 -16.16
C THR A 100 -18.61 -41.66 -16.63
N ILE A 101 -18.87 -41.61 -17.93
CA ILE A 101 -19.95 -42.36 -18.55
C ILE A 101 -19.55 -43.84 -18.53
N GLN A 102 -20.14 -44.62 -17.63
CA GLN A 102 -20.00 -46.08 -17.69
C GLN A 102 -20.87 -46.59 -18.83
N ILE A 103 -20.24 -47.00 -19.93
CA ILE A 103 -20.92 -47.70 -21.02
C ILE A 103 -21.22 -49.12 -20.51
N ILE A 104 -22.48 -49.37 -20.16
CA ILE A 104 -22.96 -50.72 -19.84
C ILE A 104 -23.02 -51.49 -21.16
N PRO A 105 -22.29 -52.61 -21.31
CA PRO A 105 -22.40 -53.44 -22.51
C PRO A 105 -23.81 -54.06 -22.57
N PRO A 106 -24.40 -54.23 -23.76
CA PRO A 106 -25.72 -54.82 -23.90
C PRO A 106 -25.72 -56.27 -23.39
N SER A 107 -26.67 -56.58 -22.50
CA SER A 107 -26.97 -57.94 -22.06
C SER A 107 -27.35 -58.79 -23.28
N SER A 108 -26.64 -59.90 -23.49
CA SER A 108 -27.03 -60.90 -24.48
C SER A 108 -28.26 -61.64 -23.98
N GLU A 109 -29.45 -61.19 -24.36
CA GLU A 109 -30.65 -62.01 -24.30
C GLU A 109 -30.45 -63.22 -25.23
N LYS A 110 -30.26 -64.40 -24.65
CA LYS A 110 -30.33 -65.66 -25.39
C LYS A 110 -31.79 -65.93 -25.73
N THR A 111 -32.15 -65.78 -27.01
CA THR A 111 -33.41 -66.30 -27.53
C THR A 111 -33.24 -67.78 -27.87
N LYS A 112 -34.06 -68.59 -27.20
CA LYS A 112 -34.45 -69.99 -27.43
C LYS A 112 -33.61 -71.10 -26.80
#